data_AF-A0A4R4WPD2-F1
#
_entry.id   AF-A0A4R4WPD2-F1
#
_cell.length_a   1.000
_cell.length_b   1.000
_cell.length_c   1.000
_cell.angle_alpha   90.00
_cell.angle_beta   90.00
_cell.angle_gamma   90.00
#
_symmetry.space_group_name_H-M   'P 1'
#
loop_
_entity.id
_entity.type
_entity.pdbx_description
1 polymer ?
#
loop_
_entity_poly.entity_id
_entity_poly.type
_entity_poly.pdbx_seq_one_letter_code
_entity_poly.pdbx_strand_id
1 'polypeptide(L)' 'MALAGRDPWTGQLLRIEHAAGRVTAIRRETGGEDLPWISPGLVDLQV' A
#
# COMPACT_ATOMS: atom_id res chain seq x y z
N MET A 1 -10.28 -7.53 2.96
CA MET A 1 -9.14 -8.19 2.28
C MET A 1 -7.85 -7.47 2.68
N ALA A 2 -6.68 -8.05 2.39
CA ALA A 2 -5.39 -7.44 2.72
C ALA A 2 -4.47 -7.44 1.50
N LEU A 3 -3.73 -6.35 1.33
CA LEU A 3 -2.67 -6.18 0.34
C LEU A 3 -1.34 -6.00 1.08
N ALA A 4 -0.27 -6.60 0.56
CA ALA A 4 1.08 -6.38 1.05
C ALA A 4 1.96 -5.83 -0.08
N GLY A 5 2.83 -4.88 0.25
CA GLY A 5 3.66 -4.24 -0.75
C GLY A 5 4.58 -3.17 -0.18
N ARG A 6 5.45 -2.66 -1.04
CA ARG A 6 6.40 -1.61 -0.70
C ARG A 6 5.81 -0.23 -0.93
N ASP A 7 5.90 0.62 0.09
CA ASP A 7 5.47 2.01 0.02
C ASP A 7 6.47 2.85 -0.80
N PRO A 8 6.04 3.51 -1.90
CA PRO A 8 6.90 4.32 -2.75
C PRO A 8 7.49 5.56 -2.07
N TRP A 9 6.88 6.05 -0.97
CA TRP A 9 7.41 7.21 -0.25
C TRP A 9 8.53 6.83 0.71
N THR A 10 8.33 5.80 1.55
CA THR A 10 9.28 5.43 2.61
C THR A 10 10.15 4.21 2.28
N GLY A 11 9.80 3.43 1.26
CA GLY A 11 10.42 2.14 0.96
C GLY A 11 10.06 1.02 1.95
N GLN A 12 9.24 1.30 2.97
CA GLN A 12 8.83 0.31 3.97
C GLN A 12 7.88 -0.73 3.37
N LEU A 13 7.97 -1.96 3.87
CA LEU A 13 6.99 -2.99 3.59
C LEU A 13 5.78 -2.81 4.49
N LEU A 14 4.61 -2.71 3.88
CA LEU A 14 3.35 -2.46 4.56
C LEU A 14 2.34 -3.55 4.23
N ARG A 15 1.52 -3.88 5.23
CA ARG A 15 0.27 -4.61 5.07
C ARG A 15 -0.90 -3.65 5.26
N ILE A 16 -1.75 -3.57 4.25
CA ILE A 16 -2.92 -2.70 4.22
C ILE A 16 -4.18 -3.57 4.25
N GLU A 17 -5.03 -3.34 5.26
CA GLU A 17 -6.34 -3.96 5.34
C GLU A 17 -7.40 -3.01 4.77
N HIS A 18 -8.34 -3.57 4.00
CA HIS A 18 -9.43 -2.80 3.43
C HIS A 18 -10.75 -3.57 3.43
N ALA A 19 -11.83 -2.83 3.62
CA ALA A 19 -13.21 -3.32 3.60
C ALA A 19 -14.14 -2.22 3.10
N ALA A 20 -15.14 -2.60 2.28
CA ALA A 20 -16.16 -1.68 1.78
C ALA A 20 -15.60 -0.37 1.19
N GLY A 21 -14.55 -0.47 0.37
CA GLY A 21 -13.91 0.68 -0.29
C GLY A 21 -13.09 1.59 0.63
N ARG A 22 -12.82 1.19 1.87
CA ARG A 22 -12.02 1.97 2.83
C ARG A 22 -10.81 1.19 3.32
N VAL A 23 -9.70 1.89 3.51
CA VAL A 23 -8.56 1.37 4.28
C VAL A 23 -8.95 1.38 5.76
N THR A 24 -8.82 0.23 6.41
CA THR A 24 -9.22 0.04 7.82
C THR A 24 -8.02 -0.09 8.75
N ALA A 25 -6.87 -0.54 8.25
CA ALA A 25 -5.62 -0.58 9.00
C ALA A 25 -4.40 -0.55 8.07
N ILE A 26 -3.30 0.00 8.57
CA ILE A 26 -1.97 -0.07 7.95
C ILE A 26 -1.00 -0.53 9.03
N ARG A 27 -0.22 -1.57 8.74
CA ARG A 27 0.84 -2.07 9.63
C ARG A 27 2.14 -2.22 8.87
N ARG A 28 3.26 -1.98 9.56
CA ARG A 28 4.58 -2.32 9.04
C ARG A 28 4.77 -3.84 9.10
N GLU A 29 5.40 -4.38 8.06
CA GLU A 29 5.84 -5.77 8.03
C GLU A 29 7.37 -5.83 7.88
N THR A 30 7.92 -6.97 8.26
CA THR A 30 9.35 -7.30 8.12
C THR A 30 9.49 -8.52 7.22
N GLY A 31 10.44 -8.48 6.27
CA GLY A 31 10.70 -9.57 5.33
C GLY A 31 9.86 -9.47 4.04
N GLY A 32 10.44 -9.92 2.92
CA GLY A 32 9.83 -9.86 1.58
C GLY A 32 10.52 -8.86 0.67
N GLU A 33 11.71 -9.21 0.16
CA GLU A 33 12.45 -8.33 -0.75
C GLU A 33 11.73 -8.12 -2.08
N ASP A 34 10.96 -9.12 -2.54
CA ASP A 34 10.28 -9.18 -3.85
C ASP A 34 8.79 -8.81 -3.85
N LEU A 35 8.31 -8.09 -2.82
CA LEU A 35 6.93 -7.60 -2.85
C LEU A 35 6.78 -6.41 -3.81
N PRO A 36 5.64 -6.31 -4.54
CA PRO A 36 5.41 -5.22 -5.48
C PRO A 36 5.29 -3.88 -4.76
N TRP A 37 5.56 -2.81 -5.48
CA TRP A 37 5.25 -1.46 -5.00
C TRP A 37 3.75 -1.21 -5.04
N ILE A 38 3.23 -0.53 -4.01
CA ILE A 38 1.81 -0.21 -3.87
C ILE A 38 1.63 1.30 -3.80
N SER A 39 0.77 1.84 -4.65
CA SER A 39 0.48 3.28 -4.72
C SER A 39 -1.00 3.52 -4.53
N PRO A 40 -1.40 4.69 -3.99
CA PRO A 40 -2.76 5.19 -4.18
C PRO A 40 -3.11 5.25 -5.67
N GLY A 41 -4.42 5.23 -5.97
CA GLY A 41 -4.92 5.53 -7.30
C GLY A 41 -4.39 6.89 -7.79
N LEU A 42 -3.96 6.94 -9.05
CA LEU A 42 -3.42 8.16 -9.63
C LEU A 42 -4.52 9.22 -9.75
N VAL A 43 -4.15 10.47 -9.54
CA VAL A 43 -5.02 11.63 -9.69
C VAL A 43 -4.42 12.53 -10.77
N ASP A 44 -5.23 12.87 -11.76
CA ASP A 44 -4.88 13.88 -12.75
C ASP A 44 -5.26 15.27 -12.20
N LEU A 45 -4.28 16.18 -12.17
CA LEU A 45 -4.44 17.53 -11.63
C LEU A 45 -4.64 18.59 -12.71
N GLN A 46 -4.44 18.26 -13.98
CA GLN A 46 -4.55 19.20 -15.08
C GLN A 46 -5.16 18.52 -16.30
N VAL A 47 -6.46 18.74 -16.49
CA VAL A 47 -7.27 18.23 -17.60
C VAL A 47 -7.51 19.29 -18.68
#